data_AF-A0AA51X655-F1
#
_entry.id   AF-A0AA51X655-F1
#
_cell.length_a   1.000
_cell.length_b   1.000
_cell.length_c   1.000
_cell.angle_alpha   90.00
_cell.angle_beta   90.00
_cell.angle_gamma   90.00
#
_symmetry.space_group_name_H-M   'P 1'
#
loop_
_entity.id
_entity.type
_entity.pdbx_description
1 polymer ?
#
loop_
_entity_poly.entity_id
_entity_poly.type
_entity_poly.pdbx_seq_one_letter_code
_entity_poly.pdbx_strand_id
1 'polypeptide(L)'
;MHILEYVGWLGTGLYLLNHAYISYAKNLKKWVYYLGNLIAASILTVTSLIEHSWQAVVINGFWALISLLLILSAPIQKIAFPMSAFHRLIFLFWPTTLVGFYLDFQLGFMILGWSSAFAFCASYLLFNANIMKPIEYSIWNTYAAIVLLPQLWIDMNYPVFGLELAWAVISLYGVKKRYQHGHLID
;
A
#
# COMPACT_ATOMS: atom_id res chain seq x y z
N MET A 1 -8.26 -21.83 -12.47
CA MET A 1 -8.60 -20.42 -12.20
C MET A 1 -9.15 -20.24 -10.79
N HIS A 2 -10.24 -20.92 -10.38
CA HIS A 2 -10.84 -20.72 -9.04
C HIS A 2 -9.93 -20.92 -7.82
N ILE A 3 -9.01 -21.89 -7.84
CA ILE A 3 -8.10 -22.13 -6.70
C ILE A 3 -7.20 -20.92 -6.41
N LEU A 4 -6.67 -20.27 -7.45
CA LEU A 4 -5.77 -19.12 -7.29
C LEU A 4 -6.51 -17.92 -6.73
N GLU A 5 -7.74 -17.71 -7.17
CA GLU A 5 -8.62 -16.66 -6.65
C GLU A 5 -8.91 -16.85 -5.15
N TYR A 6 -9.25 -18.07 -4.72
CA TYR A 6 -9.45 -18.37 -3.29
C TYR A 6 -8.17 -18.17 -2.47
N VAL A 7 -7.01 -18.54 -3.01
CA VAL A 7 -5.71 -18.30 -2.38
C VAL A 7 -5.44 -16.80 -2.25
N GLY A 8 -5.74 -16.01 -3.28
CA GLY A 8 -5.64 -14.56 -3.21
C GLY A 8 -6.54 -13.98 -2.12
N TRP A 9 -7.81 -14.37 -2.07
CA TRP A 9 -8.75 -13.93 -1.04
C TRP A 9 -8.33 -14.33 0.37
N LEU A 10 -7.70 -15.50 0.54
CA LEU A 10 -7.08 -15.89 1.81
C LEU A 10 -5.98 -14.89 2.20
N GLY A 11 -5.12 -14.49 1.27
CA GLY A 11 -4.11 -13.46 1.48
C GLY A 11 -4.72 -12.12 1.92
N THR A 12 -5.76 -11.65 1.23
CA THR A 12 -6.50 -10.43 1.58
C THR A 12 -7.13 -10.53 2.97
N GLY A 13 -7.80 -11.64 3.28
CA GLY A 13 -8.39 -11.88 4.59
C GLY A 13 -7.35 -11.87 5.71
N LEU A 14 -6.20 -12.51 5.50
CA LEU A 14 -5.09 -12.50 6.45
C LEU A 14 -4.55 -11.09 6.68
N TYR A 15 -4.40 -10.26 5.64
CA TYR A 15 -3.99 -8.86 5.79
C TYR A 15 -4.95 -8.07 6.70
N LEU A 16 -6.26 -8.18 6.44
CA LEU A 16 -7.26 -7.45 7.20
C LEU A 16 -7.37 -7.95 8.64
N LEU A 17 -7.30 -9.27 8.86
CA LEU A 17 -7.24 -9.85 10.21
C LEU A 17 -5.99 -9.41 10.96
N ASN A 18 -4.85 -9.32 10.27
CA ASN A 18 -3.60 -8.87 10.88
C ASN A 18 -3.64 -7.37 11.23
N HIS A 19 -4.29 -6.56 10.39
CA HIS A 19 -4.57 -5.16 10.71
C HIS A 19 -5.53 -5.02 11.91
N ALA A 20 -6.56 -5.85 11.99
CA ALA A 20 -7.44 -5.90 13.16
C ALA A 20 -6.66 -6.33 14.43
N TYR A 21 -5.75 -7.31 14.31
CA TYR A 21 -4.91 -7.75 15.41
C TYR A 21 -4.07 -6.62 15.98
N ILE A 22 -3.36 -5.84 15.15
CA ILE A 22 -2.56 -4.70 15.65
C ILE A 22 -3.44 -3.58 16.23
N SER A 23 -4.68 -3.44 15.76
CA SER A 23 -5.60 -2.38 16.20
C SER A 23 -6.29 -2.70 17.53
N TYR A 24 -6.56 -3.97 17.84
CA TYR A 24 -7.40 -4.38 18.97
C TYR A 24 -6.72 -5.28 20.01
N ALA A 25 -5.56 -5.88 19.70
CA ALA A 25 -4.91 -6.79 20.65
C ALA A 25 -4.33 -6.04 21.86
N LYS A 26 -4.78 -6.43 23.06
CA LYS A 26 -4.25 -5.87 24.32
C LYS A 26 -2.79 -6.24 24.58
N ASN A 27 -2.39 -7.46 24.23
CA ASN A 27 -1.03 -7.99 24.40
C ASN A 27 -0.40 -8.25 23.03
N LEU A 28 0.00 -7.17 22.35
CA LEU A 28 0.55 -7.24 21.00
C LEU A 28 1.89 -7.99 20.97
N LYS A 29 1.94 -9.12 20.27
CA LYS A 29 3.19 -9.80 19.93
C LYS A 29 3.63 -9.34 18.54
N LYS A 30 4.57 -8.38 18.46
CA LYS A 30 5.02 -7.78 17.19
C LYS A 30 5.45 -8.81 16.14
N TRP A 31 6.13 -9.88 16.55
CA TRP A 31 6.57 -10.93 15.63
C TRP A 31 5.39 -11.68 14.98
N VAL A 32 4.27 -11.88 15.70
CA VAL A 32 3.06 -12.51 15.16
C VAL A 32 2.46 -11.63 14.08
N TYR A 33 2.40 -10.32 14.34
CA TYR A 33 1.93 -9.35 13.36
C TYR A 33 2.80 -9.36 12.09
N TYR A 34 4.12 -9.28 12.22
CA TYR A 34 5.00 -9.28 11.05
C TYR A 34 5.00 -10.61 10.30
N LEU A 35 4.89 -11.74 11.01
CA LEU A 35 4.78 -13.05 10.36
C LEU A 35 3.47 -13.19 9.58
N GLY A 36 2.34 -12.79 10.18
CA GLY A 36 1.04 -12.77 9.49
C GLY A 36 1.08 -11.89 8.24
N ASN A 37 1.71 -10.71 8.35
CA ASN A 37 1.89 -9.80 7.23
C ASN A 37 2.77 -10.40 6.13
N LEU A 38 3.89 -11.04 6.49
CA LEU A 38 4.81 -11.70 5.55
C LEU A 38 4.09 -12.78 4.75
N ILE A 39 3.30 -13.63 5.41
CA ILE A 39 2.54 -14.70 4.76
C ILE A 39 1.50 -14.10 3.81
N ALA A 40 0.69 -13.16 4.29
CA ALA A 40 -0.35 -12.51 3.48
C ALA A 40 0.25 -11.80 2.24
N ALA A 41 1.29 -11.01 2.45
CA ALA A 41 2.03 -10.30 1.41
C ALA A 41 2.63 -11.25 0.37
N SER A 42 3.24 -12.36 0.82
CA SER A 42 3.84 -13.35 -0.08
C SER A 42 2.78 -14.04 -0.94
N ILE A 43 1.64 -14.41 -0.35
CA ILE A 43 0.50 -14.98 -1.08
C ILE A 43 0.00 -14.01 -2.15
N LEU A 44 -0.23 -12.75 -1.79
CA LEU A 44 -0.71 -11.74 -2.73
C LEU A 44 0.33 -11.38 -3.79
N THR A 45 1.62 -11.42 -3.47
CA THR A 45 2.70 -11.23 -4.46
C THR A 45 2.68 -12.32 -5.51
N VAL A 46 2.64 -13.59 -5.09
CA VAL A 46 2.66 -14.74 -6.01
C VAL A 46 1.39 -14.78 -6.86
N THR A 47 0.22 -14.60 -6.25
CA THR A 47 -1.04 -14.58 -7.01
C THR A 47 -1.10 -13.40 -7.99
N SER A 48 -0.67 -12.20 -7.58
CA SER A 48 -0.58 -11.04 -8.49
C SER A 48 0.40 -11.25 -9.64
N LEU A 49 1.49 -11.98 -9.40
CA LEU A 49 2.47 -12.29 -10.45
C LEU A 49 1.86 -13.20 -11.53
N ILE A 50 1.02 -14.16 -11.12
CA ILE A 50 0.30 -15.05 -12.04
C ILE A 50 -0.75 -14.27 -12.85
N GLU A 51 -1.44 -13.31 -12.23
CA GLU A 51 -2.40 -12.42 -12.91
C GLU A 51 -1.73 -11.27 -13.68
N HIS A 52 -0.39 -11.24 -13.78
CA HIS A 52 0.38 -10.18 -14.44
C HIS A 52 0.11 -8.75 -13.89
N SER A 53 -0.36 -8.65 -12.65
CA SER A 53 -0.66 -7.38 -11.99
C SER A 53 0.60 -6.80 -11.31
N TRP A 54 1.50 -6.25 -12.13
CA TRP A 54 2.86 -5.88 -11.70
C TRP A 54 2.92 -4.85 -10.58
N GLN A 55 2.01 -3.88 -10.56
CA GLN A 55 1.93 -2.87 -9.51
C GLN A 55 1.58 -3.53 -8.17
N ALA A 56 0.65 -4.48 -8.17
CA ALA A 56 0.31 -5.27 -6.99
C ALA A 56 1.46 -6.18 -6.55
N VAL A 57 2.22 -6.77 -7.49
CA VAL A 57 3.43 -7.54 -7.17
C VAL A 57 4.44 -6.67 -6.44
N VAL A 58 4.69 -5.45 -6.91
CA VAL A 58 5.66 -4.54 -6.29
C VAL A 58 5.21 -4.10 -4.90
N ILE A 59 3.94 -3.73 -4.73
CA ILE A 59 3.41 -3.28 -3.43
C ILE A 59 3.43 -4.42 -2.41
N ASN A 60 2.91 -5.59 -2.76
CA ASN A 60 2.88 -6.73 -1.84
C ASN A 60 4.28 -7.29 -1.60
N GLY A 61 5.14 -7.32 -2.63
CA GLY A 61 6.53 -7.74 -2.50
C GLY A 61 7.32 -6.81 -1.57
N PHE A 62 7.09 -5.51 -1.67
CA PHE A 62 7.62 -4.53 -0.72
C PHE A 62 7.17 -4.83 0.71
N TRP A 63 5.89 -5.08 0.95
CA TRP A 63 5.39 -5.42 2.28
C TRP A 63 5.93 -6.75 2.81
N ALA A 64 6.10 -7.75 1.96
CA ALA A 64 6.75 -9.01 2.31
C ALA A 64 8.19 -8.75 2.77
N LEU A 65 8.95 -7.97 2.00
CA LEU A 65 10.32 -7.59 2.33
C LEU A 65 10.40 -6.81 3.64
N ILE A 66 9.57 -5.78 3.83
CA ILE A 66 9.52 -5.00 5.07
C ILE A 66 9.24 -5.90 6.27
N SER A 67 8.27 -6.81 6.15
CA SER A 67 7.90 -7.74 7.22
C SER A 67 9.06 -8.66 7.58
N LEU A 68 9.75 -9.21 6.58
CA LEU A 68 10.93 -10.04 6.78
C LEU A 68 12.05 -9.26 7.47
N LEU A 69 12.36 -8.05 7.01
CA LEU A 69 13.38 -7.19 7.61
C LEU A 69 13.07 -6.87 9.08
N LEU A 70 11.80 -6.62 9.42
CA LEU A 70 11.37 -6.35 10.80
C LEU A 70 11.44 -7.58 11.70
N ILE A 71 11.15 -8.79 11.17
CA ILE A 71 11.38 -10.05 11.89
C ILE A 71 12.88 -10.24 12.18
N LEU A 72 13.73 -9.92 11.22
CA LEU A 72 15.19 -9.98 11.35
C LEU A 72 15.79 -8.81 12.14
N SER A 73 14.96 -7.91 12.68
CA SER A 73 15.39 -6.73 13.43
C SER A 73 16.34 -5.80 12.65
N ALA A 74 16.21 -5.75 11.32
CA ALA A 74 17.02 -4.88 10.48
C ALA A 74 16.62 -3.40 10.65
N PRO A 75 17.58 -2.46 10.66
CA PRO A 75 17.29 -1.04 10.80
C PRO A 75 16.78 -0.43 9.48
N ILE A 76 15.46 -0.21 9.37
CA ILE A 76 14.79 0.36 8.16
C ILE A 76 14.72 1.91 8.22
N GLN A 77 15.25 2.53 9.28
CA GLN A 77 15.01 3.95 9.62
C GLN A 77 15.96 4.93 8.90
N LYS A 78 16.86 4.47 8.03
CA LYS A 78 17.88 5.31 7.39
C LYS A 78 17.60 5.45 5.91
N ILE A 79 16.99 6.57 5.52
CA ILE A 79 16.68 6.86 4.13
C ILE A 79 17.12 8.29 3.82
N ALA A 80 17.96 8.45 2.79
CA ALA A 80 18.46 9.76 2.33
C ALA A 80 17.48 10.47 1.38
N PHE A 81 16.19 10.08 1.40
CA PHE A 81 15.19 10.53 0.44
C PHE A 81 14.37 11.67 1.04
N PRO A 82 14.50 12.91 0.54
CA PRO A 82 13.79 14.04 1.12
C PRO A 82 12.33 14.11 0.64
N MET A 83 11.47 14.69 1.47
CA MET A 83 10.05 14.90 1.16
C MET A 83 9.83 15.72 -0.13
N SER A 84 10.75 16.62 -0.49
CA SER A 84 10.68 17.38 -1.75
C SER A 84 10.90 16.51 -2.98
N ALA A 85 11.77 15.49 -2.90
CA ALA A 85 11.95 14.54 -3.99
C ALA A 85 10.72 13.65 -4.17
N PHE A 86 10.10 13.21 -3.06
CA PHE A 86 8.85 12.46 -3.07
C PHE A 86 7.75 13.19 -3.84
N HIS A 87 7.46 14.45 -3.47
CA HIS A 87 6.42 15.23 -4.14
C HIS A 87 6.74 15.46 -5.61
N ARG A 88 7.99 15.82 -5.96
CA ARG A 88 8.38 16.03 -7.37
C ARG A 88 8.17 14.78 -8.21
N LEU A 89 8.50 13.60 -7.70
CA LEU A 89 8.28 12.35 -8.42
C LEU A 89 6.80 12.04 -8.58
N ILE A 90 5.97 12.21 -7.53
CA ILE A 90 4.51 12.06 -7.65
C ILE A 90 3.93 13.06 -8.67
N PHE A 91 4.32 14.33 -8.61
CA PHE A 91 3.83 15.34 -9.55
C PHE A 91 4.29 15.09 -10.98
N LEU A 92 5.39 14.38 -11.20
CA LEU A 92 5.84 13.96 -12.54
C LEU A 92 4.95 12.85 -13.12
N PHE A 93 4.32 12.00 -12.29
CA PHE A 93 3.39 10.97 -12.77
C PHE A 93 2.12 11.58 -13.38
N TRP A 94 1.65 12.73 -12.91
CA TRP A 94 0.41 13.34 -13.41
C TRP A 94 0.45 13.75 -14.89
N PRO A 95 1.42 14.55 -15.37
CA PRO A 95 1.50 14.88 -16.79
C PRO A 95 1.78 13.65 -17.65
N THR A 96 2.56 12.68 -17.17
CA THR A 96 2.81 11.44 -17.92
C THR A 96 1.56 10.57 -18.00
N THR A 97 0.72 10.53 -16.96
CA THR A 97 -0.61 9.91 -16.98
C THR A 97 -1.51 10.57 -18.02
N LEU A 98 -1.56 11.90 -18.08
CA LEU A 98 -2.39 12.61 -19.06
C LEU A 98 -1.95 12.33 -20.49
N VAL A 99 -0.64 12.34 -20.75
CA VAL A 99 -0.09 11.90 -22.04
C VAL A 99 -0.42 10.43 -22.30
N GLY A 100 -0.33 9.57 -21.27
CA GLY A 100 -0.73 8.17 -21.32
C GLY A 100 -2.16 8.02 -21.82
N PHE A 101 -3.14 8.64 -21.14
CA PHE A 101 -4.56 8.59 -21.54
C PHE A 101 -4.81 9.16 -22.95
N TYR A 102 -4.05 10.17 -23.38
CA TYR A 102 -4.15 10.71 -24.73
C TYR A 102 -3.69 9.70 -25.79
N LEU A 103 -2.65 8.91 -25.49
CA LEU A 103 -2.10 7.90 -26.40
C LEU A 103 -2.89 6.58 -26.38
N ASP A 104 -3.15 6.08 -25.17
CA ASP A 104 -3.86 4.83 -24.93
C ASP A 104 -4.46 4.81 -23.50
N PHE A 105 -5.73 4.43 -23.40
CA PHE A 105 -6.43 4.51 -22.12
C PHE A 105 -5.86 3.55 -21.06
N GLN A 106 -5.39 2.37 -21.48
CA GLN A 106 -4.77 1.40 -20.57
C GLN A 106 -3.40 1.89 -20.10
N LEU A 107 -2.61 2.51 -20.98
CA LEU A 107 -1.34 3.14 -20.62
C LEU A 107 -1.50 4.20 -19.54
N GLY A 108 -2.54 5.04 -19.63
CA GLY A 108 -2.83 6.05 -18.60
C GLY A 108 -3.08 5.43 -17.21
N PHE A 109 -3.89 4.38 -17.14
CA PHE A 109 -4.11 3.64 -15.89
C PHE A 109 -2.87 2.90 -15.40
N MET A 110 -2.07 2.35 -16.30
CA MET A 110 -0.82 1.68 -15.93
C MET A 110 0.14 2.65 -15.24
N ILE A 111 0.28 3.87 -15.77
CA ILE A 111 1.11 4.93 -15.18
C ILE A 111 0.55 5.37 -13.82
N LEU A 112 -0.77 5.53 -13.70
CA LEU A 112 -1.43 5.81 -12.43
C LEU A 112 -1.17 4.69 -11.40
N GLY A 113 -1.28 3.43 -11.79
CA GLY A 113 -0.96 2.29 -10.95
C GLY A 113 0.49 2.33 -10.45
N TRP A 114 1.45 2.69 -11.32
CA TRP A 114 2.85 2.87 -10.91
C TRP A 114 3.04 4.05 -9.96
N SER A 115 2.29 5.13 -10.13
CA SER A 115 2.28 6.25 -9.18
C SER A 115 1.79 5.81 -7.80
N SER A 116 0.80 4.90 -7.74
CA SER A 116 0.31 4.31 -6.50
C SER A 116 1.38 3.43 -5.85
N ALA A 117 1.99 2.52 -6.61
CA ALA A 117 3.04 1.64 -6.08
C ALA A 117 4.21 2.44 -5.48
N PHE A 118 4.63 3.49 -6.18
CA PHE A 118 5.62 4.43 -5.66
C PHE A 118 5.13 5.14 -4.40
N ALA A 119 3.90 5.68 -4.40
CA ALA A 119 3.32 6.38 -3.26
C ALA A 119 3.25 5.48 -2.01
N PHE A 120 2.78 4.24 -2.13
CA PHE A 120 2.71 3.29 -1.02
C PHE A 120 4.10 3.01 -0.43
N CYS A 121 5.06 2.62 -1.28
CA CYS A 121 6.38 2.21 -0.81
C CYS A 121 7.14 3.40 -0.21
N ALA A 122 7.20 4.51 -0.93
CA ALA A 122 7.97 5.67 -0.51
C ALA A 122 7.35 6.37 0.70
N SER A 123 6.03 6.47 0.81
CA SER A 123 5.38 7.07 1.97
C SER A 123 5.63 6.26 3.25
N TYR A 124 5.59 4.91 3.19
CA TYR A 124 5.94 4.07 4.33
C TYR A 124 7.38 4.28 4.78
N LEU A 125 8.30 4.29 3.82
CA LEU A 125 9.72 4.52 4.04
C LEU A 125 9.98 5.89 4.71
N LEU A 126 9.37 6.95 4.18
CA LEU A 126 9.48 8.31 4.74
C LEU A 126 8.83 8.42 6.13
N PHE A 127 7.68 7.76 6.33
CA PHE A 127 7.00 7.72 7.62
C PHE A 127 7.85 7.01 8.67
N ASN A 128 8.44 5.85 8.33
CA ASN A 128 9.32 5.10 9.22
C ASN A 128 10.63 5.85 9.53
N ALA A 129 11.10 6.71 8.62
CA ALA A 129 12.24 7.61 8.85
C ALA A 129 11.89 8.88 9.65
N ASN A 130 10.63 9.02 10.12
CA ASN A 130 10.11 10.22 10.78
C ASN A 130 10.19 11.51 9.94
N ILE A 131 10.24 11.38 8.61
CA ILE A 131 10.26 12.52 7.68
C ILE A 131 8.83 12.95 7.33
N MET A 132 7.92 11.98 7.16
CA MET A 132 6.51 12.22 6.81
C MET A 132 5.63 12.16 8.05
N LYS A 133 4.73 13.14 8.21
CA LYS A 133 3.80 13.18 9.36
C LYS A 133 2.74 12.09 9.24
N PRO A 134 2.15 11.63 10.35
CA PRO A 134 1.12 10.59 10.32
C PRO A 134 -0.11 10.92 9.45
N ILE A 135 -0.53 12.20 9.39
CA ILE A 135 -1.66 12.63 8.57
C ILE A 135 -1.32 12.58 7.07
N GLU A 136 -0.11 13.03 6.70
CA GLU A 136 0.38 12.98 5.32
C GLU A 136 0.49 11.53 4.85
N TYR A 137 1.01 10.65 5.70
CA TYR A 137 1.06 9.22 5.43
C TYR A 137 -0.33 8.63 5.14
N SER A 138 -1.34 8.96 5.95
CA SER A 138 -2.71 8.49 5.70
C SER A 138 -3.33 9.07 4.41
N ILE A 139 -3.01 10.32 4.05
CA ILE A 139 -3.44 10.93 2.78
C ILE A 139 -2.81 10.20 1.59
N TRP A 140 -1.49 9.96 1.63
CA TRP A 140 -0.78 9.30 0.54
C TRP A 140 -1.16 7.83 0.38
N ASN A 141 -1.42 7.11 1.47
CA ASN A 141 -1.98 5.76 1.40
C ASN A 141 -3.40 5.75 0.83
N THR A 142 -4.23 6.74 1.18
CA THR A 142 -5.57 6.88 0.58
C THR A 142 -5.48 7.09 -0.92
N TYR A 143 -4.61 8.03 -1.34
CA TYR A 143 -4.32 8.27 -2.75
C TYR A 143 -3.88 6.98 -3.46
N ALA A 144 -2.89 6.29 -2.91
CA ALA A 144 -2.32 5.10 -3.51
C ALA A 144 -3.38 3.98 -3.65
N ALA A 145 -4.15 3.73 -2.59
CA ALA A 145 -5.20 2.71 -2.60
C ALA A 145 -6.25 3.00 -3.68
N ILE A 146 -6.74 4.24 -3.79
CA ILE A 146 -7.80 4.60 -4.73
C ILE A 146 -7.30 4.58 -6.17
N VAL A 147 -6.14 5.18 -6.44
CA VAL A 147 -5.60 5.34 -7.79
C VAL A 147 -5.20 4.00 -8.42
N LEU A 148 -4.93 2.99 -7.60
CA LEU A 148 -4.60 1.64 -8.07
C LEU A 148 -5.82 0.83 -8.55
N LEU A 149 -7.03 1.14 -8.04
CA LEU A 149 -8.24 0.35 -8.30
C LEU A 149 -8.55 0.11 -9.79
N PRO A 150 -8.47 1.13 -10.68
CA PRO A 150 -8.76 0.90 -12.10
C PRO A 150 -7.80 -0.10 -12.75
N GLN A 151 -6.51 -0.05 -12.39
CA GLN A 151 -5.52 -1.00 -12.91
C GLN A 151 -5.79 -2.41 -12.40
N LEU A 152 -6.09 -2.59 -11.11
CA LEU A 152 -6.40 -3.91 -10.54
C LEU A 152 -7.67 -4.52 -11.15
N TRP A 153 -8.64 -3.67 -11.50
CA TRP A 153 -9.84 -4.10 -12.21
C TRP A 153 -9.51 -4.62 -13.62
N ILE A 154 -8.65 -3.90 -14.36
CA ILE A 154 -8.19 -4.31 -15.69
C ILE A 154 -7.39 -5.62 -15.61
N ASP A 155 -6.53 -5.76 -14.60
CA ASP A 155 -5.75 -6.97 -14.36
C ASP A 155 -6.60 -8.13 -13.80
N MET A 156 -7.88 -7.91 -13.51
CA MET A 156 -8.78 -8.86 -12.83
C MET A 156 -8.25 -9.37 -11.48
N ASN A 157 -7.41 -8.57 -10.81
CA ASN A 157 -6.83 -8.90 -9.51
C ASN A 157 -7.80 -8.54 -8.37
N TYR A 158 -8.95 -9.20 -8.33
CA TYR A 158 -10.02 -8.91 -7.38
C TYR A 158 -9.64 -9.03 -5.90
N PRO A 159 -8.78 -9.99 -5.48
CA PRO A 159 -8.35 -10.06 -4.09
C PRO A 159 -7.62 -8.80 -3.63
N VAL A 160 -6.68 -8.29 -4.44
CA VAL A 160 -5.95 -7.05 -4.13
C VAL A 160 -6.87 -5.85 -4.29
N PHE A 161 -7.76 -5.84 -5.29
CA PHE A 161 -8.78 -4.78 -5.44
C PHE A 161 -9.63 -4.63 -4.17
N GLY A 162 -10.12 -5.74 -3.60
CA GLY A 162 -10.88 -5.74 -2.35
C GLY A 162 -10.04 -5.28 -1.15
N LEU A 163 -8.76 -5.66 -1.10
CA LEU A 163 -7.82 -5.21 -0.09
C LEU A 163 -7.62 -3.69 -0.14
N GLU A 164 -7.42 -3.13 -1.34
CA GLU A 164 -7.19 -1.70 -1.54
C GLU A 164 -8.44 -0.86 -1.22
N LEU A 165 -9.64 -1.36 -1.55
CA LEU A 165 -10.88 -0.71 -1.10
C LEU A 165 -10.94 -0.61 0.43
N ALA A 166 -10.61 -1.70 1.13
CA ALA A 166 -10.57 -1.70 2.59
C ALA A 166 -9.49 -0.74 3.12
N TRP A 167 -8.30 -0.73 2.53
CA TRP A 167 -7.21 0.19 2.90
C TRP A 167 -7.55 1.65 2.65
N ALA A 168 -8.26 1.98 1.57
CA ALA A 168 -8.73 3.33 1.32
C ALA A 168 -9.66 3.79 2.44
N VAL A 169 -10.62 2.95 2.85
CA VAL A 169 -11.54 3.26 3.97
C VAL A 169 -10.79 3.42 5.30
N ILE A 170 -9.89 2.49 5.62
CA ILE A 170 -9.08 2.53 6.84
C ILE A 170 -8.23 3.81 6.88
N SER A 171 -7.59 4.16 5.76
CA SER A 171 -6.71 5.33 5.66
C SER A 171 -7.51 6.64 5.75
N LEU A 172 -8.65 6.73 5.08
CA LEU A 172 -9.58 7.87 5.18
C LEU A 172 -10.08 8.09 6.61
N TYR A 173 -10.46 7.01 7.29
CA TYR A 173 -10.84 7.06 8.70
C TYR A 173 -9.68 7.57 9.58
N GLY A 174 -8.45 7.12 9.29
CA GLY A 174 -7.22 7.60 9.92
C GLY A 174 -7.01 9.10 9.76
N VAL A 175 -7.24 9.66 8.55
CA VAL A 175 -7.18 11.11 8.30
C VAL A 175 -8.20 11.85 9.16
N LYS A 176 -9.48 11.43 9.10
CA LYS A 176 -10.57 12.10 9.84
C LYS A 176 -10.29 12.14 11.34
N LYS A 177 -9.90 11.00 11.93
CA LYS A 177 -9.63 10.92 13.38
C LYS A 177 -8.48 11.84 13.78
N ARG A 178 -7.39 11.88 13.01
CA ARG A 178 -6.21 12.71 13.33
C ARG A 178 -6.47 14.20 13.13
N TYR A 179 -7.28 14.57 12.14
CA TYR A 179 -7.71 15.95 11.92
C TYR A 179 -8.55 16.48 13.11
N GLN A 180 -9.49 15.66 13.60
CA GLN A 180 -10.34 16.02 14.75
C GLN A 180 -9.57 16.22 16.06
N HIS A 181 -8.46 15.49 16.26
CA HIS A 181 -7.64 15.63 17.47
C HIS A 181 -6.54 16.70 17.33
N GLY A 182 -6.29 17.22 16.12
CA GLY A 182 -5.30 18.27 15.86
C GLY A 182 -5.77 19.69 16.23
N HIS A 183 -7.07 19.88 16.47
CA HIS A 183 -7.68 21.17 16.86
C HIS A 183 -7.92 21.33 18.38
N LEU A 184 -7.41 20.40 19.21
CA LEU A 184 -7.54 20.46 20.68
C LEU A 184 -6.22 20.82 21.39
N ILE A 185 -5.27 21.40 20.67
CA ILE A 185 -4.07 22.03 21.26
C ILE A 185 -4.04 23.46 20.72
N ASP A 186 -4.81 24.32 21.38
CA ASP A 186 -4.47 25.72 21.64
C ASP A 186 -4.38 25.87 23.16
#